data_AF-A0A8J7K4P2-F1
#
_entry.id   AF-A0A8J7K4P2-F1
#
_cell.length_a   1.000
_cell.length_b   1.000
_cell.length_c   1.000
_cell.angle_alpha   90.00
_cell.angle_beta   90.00
_cell.angle_gamma   90.00
#
_symmetry.space_group_name_H-M   'P 1'
#
loop_
_entity.id
_entity.type
_entity.pdbx_description
1 polymer ?
#
loop_
_entity_poly.entity_id
_entity_poly.type
_entity_poly.pdbx_seq_one_letter_code
_entity_poly.pdbx_strand_id
1 'polypeptide(L)'
;MKLKSILFSLFIVFASALNAQTANEIMNKAYYQAKIENKNVFLMFHASWCGWCKKMEKNMEDPLVKAYFDQNYVKSFITVEERGEKATLNTPGGAELVVQLGGKNQGLPYWVILDEKGTALKDSKINGENVGGPSSEKEVDYLISTLATTSKNQKIDVEKIKEVFILKKKS
;
A
#
# COMPACT_ATOMS: atom_id res chain seq x y z
N MET A 1 46.58 26.55 -42.63
CA MET A 1 46.20 25.21 -42.10
C MET A 1 45.00 25.38 -41.19
N LYS A 2 43.87 24.73 -41.52
CA LYS A 2 42.61 24.86 -40.77
C LYS A 2 42.68 24.03 -39.49
N LEU A 3 42.73 24.69 -38.34
CA LEU A 3 42.66 24.07 -37.02
C LEU A 3 41.23 23.54 -36.84
N LYS A 4 41.04 22.22 -36.97
CA LYS A 4 39.75 21.57 -36.70
C LYS A 4 39.55 21.54 -35.19
N SER A 5 38.71 22.43 -34.67
CA SER A 5 38.22 22.35 -33.30
C SER A 5 37.41 21.06 -33.13
N ILE A 6 38.04 20.05 -32.55
CA ILE A 6 37.35 18.85 -32.06
C ILE A 6 36.72 19.26 -30.72
N LEU A 7 35.49 19.75 -30.75
CA LEU A 7 34.64 19.77 -29.56
C LEU A 7 34.30 18.31 -29.23
N PHE A 8 35.07 17.71 -28.34
CA PHE A 8 34.71 16.45 -27.70
C PHE A 8 33.66 16.79 -26.64
N SER A 9 32.40 16.87 -27.06
CA SER A 9 31.26 17.02 -26.17
C SER A 9 31.26 15.85 -25.17
N LEU A 10 31.64 16.14 -23.93
CA LEU A 10 31.66 15.17 -22.84
C LEU A 10 30.21 14.80 -22.49
N PHE A 11 29.66 13.79 -23.17
CA PHE A 11 28.36 13.23 -22.82
C PHE A 11 28.56 12.38 -21.57
N ILE A 12 28.46 13.01 -20.39
CA ILE A 12 28.42 12.29 -19.11
C ILE A 12 27.11 11.51 -19.09
N VAL A 13 27.16 10.23 -19.46
CA VAL A 13 26.07 9.29 -19.23
C VAL A 13 26.01 9.06 -17.72
N PHE A 14 25.16 9.83 -17.04
CA PHE A 14 24.83 9.59 -15.64
C PHE A 14 23.98 8.32 -15.60
N ALA A 15 24.63 7.16 -15.52
CA ALA A 15 23.97 5.90 -15.23
C ALA A 15 23.53 5.94 -13.76
N SER A 16 22.36 6.50 -13.49
CA SER A 16 21.72 6.35 -12.19
C SER A 16 21.34 4.87 -12.03
N ALA A 17 22.13 4.16 -11.23
CA ALA A 17 21.71 2.86 -10.70
C ALA A 17 20.40 3.09 -9.94
N LEU A 18 19.29 2.62 -10.50
CA LEU A 18 17.98 2.58 -9.85
C LEU A 18 18.06 1.57 -8.71
N ASN A 19 18.57 2.02 -7.55
CA ASN A 19 18.49 1.25 -6.32
C ASN A 19 17.02 1.16 -5.89
N ALA A 20 16.57 -0.03 -5.48
CA ALA A 20 15.24 -0.20 -4.93
C ALA A 20 15.09 0.63 -3.66
N GLN A 21 13.97 1.36 -3.53
CA GLN A 21 13.68 2.14 -2.33
C GLN A 21 13.51 1.19 -1.13
N THR A 22 14.05 1.59 0.01
CA THR A 22 13.87 0.91 1.29
C THR A 22 12.47 1.17 1.85
N ALA A 23 12.00 0.32 2.77
CA ALA A 23 10.72 0.50 3.46
C ALA A 23 10.68 1.83 4.22
N ASN A 24 11.80 2.24 4.84
CA ASN A 24 11.89 3.51 5.55
C ASN A 24 11.73 4.71 4.61
N GLU A 25 12.34 4.70 3.43
CA GLU A 25 12.19 5.77 2.43
C GLU A 25 10.75 5.87 1.93
N ILE A 26 10.13 4.73 1.61
CA ILE A 26 8.72 4.66 1.17
C ILE A 26 7.81 5.23 2.25
N MET A 27 7.99 4.80 3.51
CA MET A 27 7.14 5.24 4.61
C MET A 27 7.36 6.70 4.98
N ASN A 28 8.60 7.20 5.01
CA ASN A 28 8.86 8.62 5.26
C ASN A 28 8.21 9.51 4.21
N LYS A 29 8.22 9.10 2.93
CA LYS A 29 7.49 9.80 1.88
C LYS A 29 5.97 9.76 2.12
N ALA A 30 5.43 8.59 2.48
CA ALA A 30 4.00 8.45 2.76
C ALA A 30 3.55 9.31 3.95
N TYR A 31 4.31 9.35 5.04
CA TYR A 31 4.04 10.19 6.21
C TYR A 31 4.11 11.68 5.88
N TYR A 32 5.14 12.09 5.12
CA TYR A 32 5.27 13.48 4.68
C TYR A 32 4.07 13.91 3.83
N GLN A 33 3.66 13.08 2.87
CA GLN A 33 2.48 13.35 2.06
C GLN A 33 1.19 13.37 2.90
N ALA A 34 1.03 12.42 3.83
CA ALA A 34 -0.14 12.34 4.71
C ALA A 34 -0.27 13.61 5.57
N LYS A 35 0.85 14.15 6.05
CA LYS A 35 0.88 15.42 6.78
C LYS A 35 0.43 16.60 5.94
N ILE A 36 0.90 16.71 4.69
CA ILE A 36 0.53 17.81 3.78
C ILE A 36 -0.94 17.73 3.38
N GLU A 37 -1.42 16.53 3.07
CA GLU A 37 -2.76 16.32 2.54
C GLU A 37 -3.81 16.13 3.65
N ASN A 38 -3.40 16.21 4.92
CA ASN A 38 -4.24 15.90 6.09
C ASN A 38 -4.96 14.55 5.96
N LYS A 39 -4.20 13.51 5.64
CA LYS A 39 -4.67 12.12 5.48
C LYS A 39 -4.03 11.21 6.52
N ASN A 40 -4.51 9.97 6.59
CA ASN A 40 -3.79 8.87 7.22
C ASN A 40 -3.11 8.03 6.12
N VAL A 41 -2.18 7.16 6.50
CA VAL A 41 -1.54 6.22 5.56
C VAL A 41 -2.26 4.88 5.62
N PHE A 42 -2.71 4.39 4.47
CA PHE A 42 -3.16 3.01 4.30
C PHE A 42 -1.95 2.20 3.82
N LEU A 43 -1.26 1.53 4.74
CA LEU A 43 -0.12 0.68 4.43
C LEU A 43 -0.58 -0.75 4.16
N MET A 44 -0.18 -1.32 3.03
CA MET A 44 -0.44 -2.72 2.69
C MET A 44 0.86 -3.46 2.36
N PHE A 45 1.07 -4.59 3.03
CA PHE A 45 2.10 -5.56 2.69
C PHE A 45 1.53 -6.55 1.67
N HIS A 46 2.27 -6.80 0.60
CA HIS A 46 1.79 -7.60 -0.52
C HIS A 46 2.91 -8.35 -1.24
N ALA A 47 2.52 -9.28 -2.12
CA ALA A 47 3.42 -10.03 -2.98
C ALA A 47 2.78 -10.24 -4.37
N SER A 48 3.60 -10.40 -5.41
CA SER A 48 3.15 -10.57 -6.78
C SER A 48 2.34 -11.85 -7.03
N TRP A 49 2.53 -12.88 -6.21
CA TRP A 49 1.78 -14.14 -6.26
C TRP A 49 0.45 -14.08 -5.49
N CYS A 50 0.23 -13.05 -4.67
CA CYS A 50 -0.93 -12.94 -3.80
C CYS A 50 -2.18 -12.45 -4.56
N GLY A 51 -3.11 -13.36 -4.84
CA GLY A 51 -4.36 -13.04 -5.53
C GLY A 51 -5.27 -12.08 -4.74
N TRP A 52 -5.35 -12.25 -3.42
CA TRP A 52 -6.13 -11.38 -2.54
C TRP A 52 -5.58 -9.95 -2.48
N CYS A 53 -4.27 -9.78 -2.57
CA CYS A 53 -3.61 -8.48 -2.65
C CYS A 53 -4.04 -7.74 -3.91
N LYS A 54 -3.95 -8.39 -5.08
CA LYS A 54 -4.40 -7.84 -6.36
C LYS A 54 -5.88 -7.48 -6.35
N LYS A 55 -6.71 -8.32 -5.74
CA LYS A 55 -8.14 -8.03 -5.59
C LYS A 55 -8.36 -6.78 -4.74
N MET A 56 -7.70 -6.67 -3.59
CA MET A 56 -7.81 -5.52 -2.70
C MET A 56 -7.37 -4.23 -3.38
N GLU A 57 -6.22 -4.24 -4.07
CA GLU A 57 -5.74 -3.11 -4.87
C GLU A 57 -6.77 -2.72 -5.95
N LYS A 58 -7.26 -3.70 -6.73
CA LYS A 58 -8.28 -3.46 -7.75
C LYS A 58 -9.56 -2.86 -7.16
N ASN A 59 -10.00 -3.36 -6.02
CA ASN A 59 -11.20 -2.87 -5.34
C ASN A 59 -11.03 -1.42 -4.84
N MET A 60 -9.86 -1.05 -4.33
CA MET A 60 -9.57 0.35 -3.96
C MET A 60 -9.53 1.29 -5.16
N GLU A 61 -9.25 0.77 -6.35
CA GLU A 61 -9.23 1.52 -7.61
C GLU A 61 -10.58 1.45 -8.36
N ASP A 62 -11.58 0.76 -7.83
CA ASP A 62 -12.90 0.69 -8.45
C ASP A 62 -13.54 2.09 -8.51
N PRO A 63 -14.10 2.53 -9.66
CA PRO A 63 -14.68 3.87 -9.80
C PRO A 63 -15.72 4.25 -8.74
N LEU A 64 -16.43 3.29 -8.14
CA LEU A 64 -17.42 3.56 -7.10
C LEU A 64 -16.79 4.06 -5.80
N VAL A 65 -15.56 3.66 -5.49
CA VAL A 65 -14.92 3.90 -4.18
C VAL A 65 -13.54 4.55 -4.28
N LYS A 66 -12.94 4.63 -5.47
CA LYS A 66 -11.60 5.22 -5.69
C LYS A 66 -11.47 6.61 -5.10
N ALA A 67 -12.44 7.49 -5.37
CA ALA A 67 -12.44 8.85 -4.84
C ALA A 67 -12.39 8.87 -3.31
N TYR A 68 -13.10 7.96 -2.64
CA TYR A 68 -13.08 7.85 -1.18
C TYR A 68 -11.69 7.48 -0.67
N PHE A 69 -11.03 6.48 -1.26
CA PHE A 69 -9.68 6.09 -0.85
C PHE A 69 -8.67 7.21 -1.13
N ASP A 70 -8.70 7.80 -2.32
CA ASP A 70 -7.77 8.85 -2.73
C ASP A 70 -7.93 10.12 -1.89
N GLN A 71 -9.15 10.48 -1.47
CA GLN A 71 -9.39 11.65 -0.63
C GLN A 71 -9.03 11.42 0.84
N ASN A 72 -9.06 10.19 1.34
CA ASN A 72 -8.88 9.92 2.77
C ASN A 72 -7.50 9.35 3.15
N TYR A 73 -6.83 8.68 2.22
CA TYR A 73 -5.62 7.93 2.53
C TYR A 73 -4.50 8.19 1.54
N VAL A 74 -3.28 8.28 2.06
CA VAL A 74 -2.08 7.99 1.27
C VAL A 74 -1.91 6.48 1.25
N LYS A 75 -2.14 5.85 0.10
CA LYS A 75 -1.94 4.40 -0.08
C LYS A 75 -0.43 4.13 -0.25
N SER A 76 0.10 3.21 0.55
CA SER A 76 1.51 2.80 0.51
C SER A 76 1.61 1.28 0.48
N PHE A 77 2.54 0.75 -0.32
CA PHE A 77 2.68 -0.68 -0.56
C PHE A 77 4.12 -1.13 -0.30
N ILE A 78 4.29 -2.24 0.42
CA ILE A 78 5.60 -2.82 0.74
C ILE A 78 5.61 -4.27 0.25
N THR A 79 6.50 -4.56 -0.71
CA THR A 79 6.64 -5.89 -1.29
C THR A 79 7.37 -6.80 -0.31
N VAL A 80 6.73 -7.89 0.08
CA VAL A 80 7.27 -8.89 1.02
C VAL A 80 6.94 -10.30 0.53
N GLU A 81 7.63 -11.30 1.08
CA GLU A 81 7.36 -12.72 0.83
C GLU A 81 7.35 -13.14 -0.66
N GLU A 82 8.03 -12.39 -1.54
CA GLU A 82 8.28 -12.84 -2.90
C GLU A 82 9.08 -14.15 -2.91
N ARG A 83 8.85 -14.97 -3.94
CA ARG A 83 9.34 -16.35 -4.02
C ARG A 83 10.25 -16.56 -5.23
N GLY A 84 11.15 -17.54 -5.13
CA GLY A 84 12.09 -17.88 -6.20
C GLY A 84 12.98 -16.70 -6.57
N GLU A 85 13.22 -16.50 -7.85
CA GLU A 85 14.04 -15.39 -8.37
C GLU A 85 13.50 -14.01 -7.98
N LYS A 86 12.19 -13.89 -7.76
CA LYS A 86 11.54 -12.64 -7.35
C LYS A 86 11.78 -12.28 -5.88
N ALA A 87 12.34 -13.17 -5.06
CA ALA A 87 12.68 -12.83 -3.67
C ALA A 87 13.57 -11.58 -3.57
N THR A 88 14.36 -11.29 -4.61
CA THR A 88 15.18 -10.09 -4.75
C THR A 88 14.38 -8.79 -4.94
N LEU A 89 13.08 -8.90 -5.27
CA LEU A 89 12.15 -7.77 -5.44
C LEU A 89 11.47 -7.35 -4.14
N ASN A 90 11.71 -8.07 -3.04
CA ASN A 90 11.23 -7.65 -1.73
C ASN A 90 11.82 -6.28 -1.37
N THR A 91 10.99 -5.41 -0.81
CA THR A 91 11.42 -4.10 -0.35
C THR A 91 12.44 -4.27 0.78
N PRO A 92 13.66 -3.72 0.68
CA PRO A 92 14.63 -3.77 1.77
C PRO A 92 14.05 -3.15 3.05
N GLY A 93 14.13 -3.86 4.17
CA GLY A 93 13.49 -3.44 5.44
C GLY A 93 12.01 -3.81 5.57
N GLY A 94 11.40 -4.41 4.54
CA GLY A 94 9.97 -4.72 4.51
C GLY A 94 9.57 -5.79 5.53
N ALA A 95 10.37 -6.86 5.66
CA ALA A 95 10.11 -7.93 6.63
C ALA A 95 10.19 -7.44 8.08
N GLU A 96 11.16 -6.58 8.37
CA GLU A 96 11.32 -5.93 9.67
C GLU A 96 10.10 -5.05 10.00
N LEU A 97 9.62 -4.29 9.01
CA LEU A 97 8.44 -3.44 9.17
C LEU A 97 7.15 -4.27 9.42
N VAL A 98 7.00 -5.43 8.75
CA VAL A 98 5.90 -6.38 9.05
C VAL A 98 5.92 -6.79 10.52
N VAL A 99 7.10 -7.13 11.06
CA VAL A 99 7.24 -7.53 12.47
C VAL A 99 6.94 -6.36 13.41
N GLN A 100 7.49 -5.18 13.14
CA GLN A 100 7.27 -3.97 13.94
C GLN A 100 5.78 -3.59 14.04
N LEU A 101 5.03 -3.79 12.96
CA LEU A 101 3.60 -3.49 12.91
C LEU A 101 2.71 -4.68 13.28
N GLY A 102 3.26 -5.73 13.91
CA GLY A 102 2.48 -6.84 14.45
C GLY A 102 1.87 -7.77 13.39
N GLY A 103 2.46 -7.80 12.20
CA GLY A 103 2.06 -8.67 11.07
C GLY A 103 2.79 -10.01 11.02
N LYS A 104 3.66 -10.31 12.00
CA LYS A 104 4.37 -11.59 12.05
C LYS A 104 3.37 -12.76 12.05
N ASN A 105 3.60 -13.74 11.18
CA ASN A 105 2.75 -14.92 10.97
C ASN A 105 1.35 -14.62 10.42
N GLN A 106 1.08 -13.41 9.93
CA GLN A 106 -0.17 -13.09 9.25
C GLN A 106 -0.03 -13.37 7.76
N GLY A 107 -1.13 -13.81 7.12
CA GLY A 107 -1.16 -13.97 5.66
C GLY A 107 -1.21 -12.63 4.93
N LEU A 108 -1.02 -12.65 3.60
CA LEU A 108 -1.11 -11.47 2.74
C LEU A 108 -2.51 -11.34 2.07
N PRO A 109 -3.00 -10.12 1.83
CA PRO A 109 -2.40 -8.85 2.24
C PRO A 109 -2.55 -8.64 3.75
N TYR A 110 -1.50 -8.12 4.40
CA TYR A 110 -1.61 -7.57 5.75
C TYR A 110 -1.62 -6.05 5.62
N TRP A 111 -2.57 -5.37 6.25
CA TRP A 111 -2.64 -3.91 6.18
C TRP A 111 -2.81 -3.26 7.55
N VAL A 112 -2.34 -2.01 7.63
CA VAL A 112 -2.34 -1.17 8.83
C VAL A 112 -2.67 0.26 8.42
N ILE A 113 -3.56 0.92 9.16
CA ILE A 113 -3.80 2.35 9.06
C ILE A 113 -2.88 3.06 10.06
N LEU A 114 -2.05 3.96 9.56
CA LEU A 114 -1.10 4.74 10.34
C LEU A 114 -1.49 6.22 10.28
N ASP A 115 -1.26 6.97 11.36
CA ASP A 115 -1.32 8.43 11.30
C ASP A 115 -0.09 9.01 10.57
N GLU A 116 -0.05 10.33 10.40
CA GLU A 116 1.06 11.02 9.74
C GLU A 116 2.39 10.98 10.50
N LYS A 117 2.42 10.40 11.71
CA LYS A 117 3.61 10.21 12.55
C LYS A 117 4.06 8.74 12.58
N GLY A 118 3.33 7.85 11.90
CA GLY A 118 3.59 6.41 11.90
C GLY A 118 3.00 5.65 13.09
N THR A 119 2.08 6.26 13.84
CA THR A 119 1.34 5.57 14.92
C THR A 119 0.26 4.69 14.30
N ALA A 120 0.21 3.40 14.66
CA ALA A 120 -0.86 2.51 14.23
C ALA A 120 -2.20 2.89 14.87
N LEU A 121 -3.21 3.12 14.04
CA LEU A 121 -4.59 3.43 14.45
C LEU A 121 -5.46 2.17 14.46
N LYS A 122 -5.36 1.39 13.38
CA LYS A 122 -6.10 0.14 13.15
C LYS A 122 -5.26 -0.79 12.28
N ASP A 123 -5.51 -2.09 12.40
CA ASP A 123 -4.91 -3.09 11.53
C ASP A 123 -5.98 -4.04 10.97
N SER A 124 -5.54 -4.93 10.12
CA SER A 124 -6.35 -5.92 9.43
C SER A 124 -6.83 -7.08 10.29
N LYS A 125 -6.63 -7.09 11.61
CA LYS A 125 -6.98 -8.25 12.45
C LYS A 125 -8.32 -8.08 13.16
N ILE A 126 -9.12 -9.15 13.17
CA ILE A 126 -10.24 -9.34 14.09
C ILE A 126 -9.84 -10.43 15.08
N ASN A 127 -9.80 -10.11 16.39
CA ASN A 127 -9.38 -11.05 17.44
C ASN A 127 -8.02 -11.73 17.17
N GLY A 128 -7.09 -11.01 16.53
CA GLY A 128 -5.75 -11.50 16.20
C GLY A 128 -5.61 -12.20 14.85
N GLU A 129 -6.71 -12.44 14.13
CA GLU A 129 -6.71 -13.08 12.81
C GLU A 129 -6.83 -12.04 11.70
N ASN A 130 -5.87 -12.03 10.76
CA ASN A 130 -5.89 -11.14 9.61
C ASN A 130 -7.05 -11.47 8.64
N VAL A 131 -7.88 -10.47 8.33
CA VAL A 131 -8.97 -10.57 7.34
C VAL A 131 -8.51 -10.47 5.88
N GLY A 132 -7.23 -10.20 5.65
CA GLY A 132 -6.64 -10.20 4.32
C GLY A 132 -7.25 -9.13 3.42
N GLY A 133 -7.57 -9.54 2.18
CA GLY A 133 -8.40 -8.78 1.26
C GLY A 133 -9.88 -9.10 1.53
N PRO A 134 -10.57 -8.32 2.37
CA PRO A 134 -11.87 -8.68 2.94
C PRO A 134 -12.90 -8.91 1.84
N SER A 135 -13.74 -9.93 2.00
CA SER A 135 -14.71 -10.31 0.96
C SER A 135 -16.00 -10.97 1.42
N SER A 136 -16.04 -11.46 2.66
CA SER A 136 -17.29 -11.81 3.33
C SER A 136 -17.92 -10.57 3.98
N GLU A 137 -19.23 -10.62 4.27
CA GLU A 137 -19.94 -9.51 4.92
C GLU A 137 -19.24 -9.08 6.22
N LYS A 138 -18.88 -10.03 7.09
CA LYS A 138 -18.22 -9.74 8.38
C LYS A 138 -16.87 -9.04 8.21
N GLU A 139 -16.05 -9.48 7.27
CA GLU A 139 -14.74 -8.88 7.00
C GLU A 139 -14.90 -7.48 6.39
N VAL A 140 -15.88 -7.31 5.50
CA VAL A 140 -16.18 -6.02 4.86
C VAL A 140 -16.78 -5.02 5.85
N ASP A 141 -17.62 -5.46 6.78
CA ASP A 141 -18.13 -4.62 7.87
C ASP A 141 -16.99 -4.15 8.79
N TYR A 142 -16.00 -5.01 9.06
CA TYR A 142 -14.80 -4.60 9.79
C TYR A 142 -13.97 -3.58 9.02
N LEU A 143 -13.79 -3.76 7.71
CA LEU A 143 -13.15 -2.76 6.85
C LEU A 143 -13.91 -1.43 6.90
N ILE A 144 -15.23 -1.45 6.77
CA ILE A 144 -16.07 -0.25 6.82
C ILE A 144 -15.94 0.47 8.16
N SER A 145 -15.99 -0.26 9.28
CA SER A 145 -15.79 0.32 10.62
C SER A 145 -14.41 0.97 10.76
N THR A 146 -13.38 0.31 10.25
CA THR A 146 -12.02 0.85 10.23
C THR A 146 -11.98 2.13 9.42
N LEU A 147 -12.44 2.09 8.17
CA LEU A 147 -12.44 3.22 7.26
C LEU A 147 -13.24 4.41 7.82
N ALA A 148 -14.42 4.18 8.41
CA ALA A 148 -15.27 5.21 9.01
C ALA A 148 -14.61 5.91 10.20
N THR A 149 -13.81 5.19 11.00
CA THR A 149 -13.17 5.72 12.21
C THR A 149 -11.79 6.32 11.94
N THR A 150 -11.17 6.01 10.79
CA THR A 150 -9.84 6.51 10.44
C THR A 150 -9.81 7.47 9.26
N SER A 151 -10.92 7.72 8.56
CA SER A 151 -10.98 8.72 7.49
C SER A 151 -11.07 10.15 8.02
N LYS A 152 -10.40 11.10 7.36
CA LYS A 152 -10.36 12.52 7.76
C LYS A 152 -11.20 13.45 6.88
N ASN A 153 -11.43 13.13 5.59
CA ASN A 153 -11.85 14.10 4.58
C ASN A 153 -13.22 13.81 3.95
N GLN A 154 -13.41 12.63 3.36
CA GLN A 154 -14.68 12.24 2.74
C GLN A 154 -15.39 11.19 3.60
N LYS A 155 -16.70 11.34 3.82
CA LYS A 155 -17.52 10.34 4.51
C LYS A 155 -17.62 9.05 3.68
N ILE A 156 -17.63 7.92 4.37
CA ILE A 156 -17.79 6.60 3.75
C ILE A 156 -19.20 6.40 3.21
N ASP A 157 -19.29 5.79 2.03
CA ASP A 157 -20.53 5.27 1.45
C ASP A 157 -20.52 3.75 1.63
N VAL A 158 -21.25 3.29 2.65
CA VAL A 158 -21.26 1.89 3.10
C VAL A 158 -21.68 0.94 1.99
N GLU A 159 -22.73 1.31 1.24
CA GLU A 159 -23.30 0.47 0.20
C GLU A 159 -22.33 0.29 -0.97
N LYS A 160 -21.63 1.36 -1.38
CA LYS A 160 -20.61 1.25 -2.44
C LYS A 160 -19.43 0.38 -2.03
N ILE A 161 -18.98 0.48 -0.77
CA ILE A 161 -17.91 -0.39 -0.26
C ILE A 161 -18.38 -1.84 -0.27
N LYS A 162 -19.59 -2.12 0.19
CA LYS A 162 -20.17 -3.47 0.16
C LYS A 162 -20.28 -4.02 -1.26
N GLU A 163 -20.78 -3.20 -2.20
CA GLU A 163 -20.92 -3.56 -3.61
C GLU A 163 -19.59 -3.98 -4.24
N VAL A 164 -18.51 -3.26 -3.93
CA VAL A 164 -17.17 -3.51 -4.50
C VAL A 164 -16.45 -4.68 -3.81
N PHE A 165 -16.54 -4.79 -2.48
CA PHE A 165 -15.71 -5.71 -1.72
C PHE A 165 -16.32 -7.10 -1.51
N ILE A 166 -17.64 -7.21 -1.36
CA ILE A 166 -18.29 -8.50 -1.11
C ILE A 166 -18.22 -9.38 -2.37
N LEU A 167 -17.74 -10.62 -2.20
CA LEU A 167 -17.80 -11.60 -3.28
C LEU A 167 -19.25 -11.99 -3.55
N LYS A 168 -19.74 -11.64 -4.74
CA LYS A 168 -21.00 -12.18 -5.26
C LYS A 168 -20.82 -13.68 -5.48
N LYS A 169 -21.68 -14.51 -4.85
CA LYS A 169 -21.73 -15.94 -5.16
C LYS A 169 -22.02 -16.08 -6.66
N LYS A 170 -21.21 -16.88 -7.36
CA LYS A 170 -21.60 -17.31 -8.72
C LYS A 170 -22.86 -18.15 -8.55
N SER A 171 -23.96 -17.69 -9.15
CA SER A 171 -25.17 -18.49 -9.37
C SER A 171 -24.85 -19.70 -10.23
#